data_AF-A0A1F6D9T3-F1
#
_entry.id   AF-A0A1F6D9T3-F1
#
_cell.length_a   1.000
_cell.length_b   1.000
_cell.length_c   1.000
_cell.angle_alpha   90.00
_cell.angle_beta   90.00
_cell.angle_gamma   90.00
#
_symmetry.space_group_name_H-M   'P 1'
#
loop_
_entity.id
_entity.type
_entity.pdbx_description
1 polymer ?
#
loop_
_entity_poly.entity_id
_entity_poly.type
_entity_poly.pdbx_seq_one_letter_code
_entity_poly.pdbx_strand_id
1 'polypeptide(L)'
;MVVRMRANRSKTGMRRSHAAISGARLSKCECGANKIPHRACQACGKYNGKVVIDIVARTKREQRRTKRHEKELKESGKETKEKVPEKT
;
A
#
# COMPACT_ATOMS: atom_id res chain seq x y z
N MET A 1 38.64 0.83 6.93
CA MET A 1 38.45 -0.53 6.37
C MET A 1 37.97 -0.37 4.93
N VAL A 2 38.77 -0.79 3.94
CA VAL A 2 38.46 -0.63 2.50
C VAL A 2 38.35 -2.01 1.86
N VAL A 3 37.38 -2.20 0.98
CA VAL A 3 37.24 -3.44 0.21
C VAL A 3 38.45 -3.56 -0.72
N ARG A 4 39.34 -4.50 -0.41
CA ARG A 4 40.62 -4.68 -1.11
C ARG A 4 40.50 -5.47 -2.41
N MET A 5 39.47 -6.30 -2.56
CA MET A 5 39.23 -7.11 -3.78
C MET A 5 37.75 -7.29 -4.06
N ARG A 6 37.41 -7.49 -5.34
CA ARG A 6 36.04 -7.77 -5.79
C ARG A 6 35.56 -9.13 -5.28
N ALA A 7 34.36 -9.18 -4.71
CA ALA A 7 33.75 -10.44 -4.32
C ALA A 7 33.35 -11.27 -5.56
N ASN A 8 33.69 -12.56 -5.55
CA ASN A 8 33.26 -13.50 -6.59
C ASN A 8 31.72 -13.60 -6.67
N ARG A 9 31.18 -13.88 -7.85
CA ARG A 9 29.74 -14.15 -8.07
C ARG A 9 29.23 -15.23 -7.13
N SER A 10 29.97 -16.32 -6.94
CA SER A 10 29.59 -17.42 -6.03
C SER A 10 29.41 -16.92 -4.59
N LYS A 11 30.38 -16.16 -4.06
CA LYS A 11 30.31 -15.56 -2.71
C LYS A 11 29.13 -14.58 -2.56
N THR A 12 28.83 -13.82 -3.62
CA THR A 12 27.69 -12.91 -3.64
C THR A 12 26.36 -13.68 -3.67
N GLY A 13 26.28 -14.77 -4.45
CA GLY A 13 25.12 -15.65 -4.54
C GLY A 13 24.82 -16.36 -3.23
N MET A 14 25.83 -16.95 -2.58
CA MET A 14 25.71 -17.58 -1.26
C MET A 14 25.26 -16.59 -0.17
N ARG A 15 25.69 -15.32 -0.25
CA ARG A 15 25.21 -14.31 0.70
C ARG A 15 23.74 -13.96 0.45
N ARG A 16 23.31 -13.93 -0.83
CA ARG A 16 21.93 -13.58 -1.22
C ARG A 16 20.96 -14.76 -1.17
N SER A 17 21.41 -16.00 -1.03
CA SER A 17 20.54 -17.19 -0.99
C SER A 17 19.54 -17.15 0.17
N HIS A 18 19.89 -16.49 1.27
CA HIS A 18 19.02 -16.35 2.44
C HIS A 18 18.11 -15.10 2.37
N ALA A 19 18.31 -14.22 1.39
CA ALA A 19 17.57 -12.97 1.25
C ALA A 19 16.26 -13.14 0.47
N ALA A 20 15.50 -14.19 0.77
CA ALA A 20 14.20 -14.44 0.15
C ALA A 20 13.11 -13.61 0.83
N ILE A 21 12.29 -12.91 0.03
CA ILE A 21 11.13 -12.17 0.54
C ILE A 21 9.96 -13.13 0.63
N SER A 22 9.39 -13.29 1.83
CA SER A 22 8.18 -14.10 2.03
C SER A 22 6.91 -13.27 1.83
N GLY A 23 5.88 -13.90 1.26
CA GLY A 23 4.57 -13.28 1.08
C GLY A 23 3.82 -13.11 2.40
N ALA A 24 2.93 -12.11 2.45
CA ALA A 24 2.06 -11.91 3.60
C ALA A 24 1.00 -13.02 3.68
N ARG A 25 0.70 -13.50 4.90
CA ARG A 25 -0.39 -14.43 5.16
C ARG A 25 -1.72 -13.69 5.19
N LEU A 26 -2.65 -14.09 4.34
CA LEU A 26 -4.00 -13.52 4.25
C LEU A 26 -5.04 -14.53 4.71
N SER A 27 -6.07 -14.02 5.38
CA SER A 27 -7.22 -14.79 5.88
C SER A 27 -8.51 -14.20 5.32
N LYS A 28 -9.54 -15.03 5.14
CA LYS A 28 -10.85 -14.54 4.70
C LYS A 28 -11.54 -13.78 5.83
N CYS A 29 -12.06 -12.60 5.52
CA CYS A 29 -12.92 -11.84 6.42
C CYS A 29 -14.39 -12.25 6.25
N GLU A 30 -15.24 -11.89 7.22
CA GLU A 30 -16.70 -12.09 7.20
C GLU A 30 -17.38 -11.44 5.98
N CYS A 31 -16.77 -10.42 5.38
CA CYS A 31 -17.25 -9.77 4.16
C CYS A 31 -16.72 -10.41 2.86
N GLY A 32 -15.99 -11.52 2.95
CA GLY A 32 -15.35 -12.19 1.80
C GLY A 32 -14.00 -11.61 1.37
N ALA A 33 -13.62 -10.44 1.84
CA ALA A 33 -12.32 -9.83 1.51
C ALA A 33 -11.15 -10.49 2.26
N ASN A 34 -9.97 -10.48 1.65
CA ASN A 34 -8.73 -10.92 2.29
C ASN A 34 -8.26 -9.89 3.32
N LYS A 35 -7.97 -10.34 4.54
CA LYS A 35 -7.43 -9.52 5.64
C LYS A 35 -6.19 -10.16 6.25
N ILE A 36 -5.34 -9.32 6.84
CA ILE A 36 -4.24 -9.79 7.68
C ILE A 36 -4.82 -10.31 9.01
N PRO A 37 -4.37 -11.47 9.51
CA PRO A 37 -4.76 -11.96 10.83
C PRO A 37 -4.53 -10.92 11.93
N HIS A 38 -5.39 -10.91 12.96
CA HIS A 38 -5.34 -9.96 14.09
C HIS A 38 -5.47 -8.47 13.73
N ARG A 39 -5.89 -8.13 12.50
CA ARG A 39 -6.20 -6.75 12.11
C ARG A 39 -7.68 -6.61 11.74
N ALA A 40 -8.22 -5.41 11.95
CA ALA A 40 -9.50 -5.03 11.40
C ALA A 40 -9.45 -5.06 9.87
N CYS A 41 -10.55 -5.49 9.24
CA CYS A 41 -10.63 -5.54 7.79
C CYS A 41 -10.66 -4.12 7.21
N GLN A 42 -9.80 -3.84 6.22
CA GLN A 42 -9.78 -2.53 5.55
C GLN A 42 -11.01 -2.30 4.67
N ALA A 43 -11.69 -3.36 4.23
CA ALA A 43 -12.84 -3.27 3.34
C ALA A 43 -14.17 -3.06 4.11
N CYS A 44 -14.38 -3.76 5.24
CA CYS A 44 -15.62 -3.65 6.01
C CYS A 44 -15.47 -2.97 7.37
N GLY A 45 -14.23 -2.70 7.83
CA GLY A 45 -13.97 -1.96 9.06
C GLY A 45 -14.25 -2.75 10.34
N LYS A 46 -14.60 -4.03 10.20
CA LYS A 46 -14.98 -4.91 11.30
C LYS A 46 -13.81 -5.74 11.81
N TYR A 47 -13.82 -5.98 13.12
CA TYR A 47 -12.98 -6.94 13.82
C TYR A 47 -13.84 -7.65 14.88
N ASN A 48 -13.86 -8.98 14.87
CA ASN A 48 -14.66 -9.82 15.77
C ASN A 48 -16.14 -9.39 15.83
N GLY A 49 -16.79 -9.24 14.67
CA GLY A 49 -18.19 -8.81 14.57
C GLY A 49 -18.50 -7.36 14.93
N LYS A 50 -17.54 -6.60 15.50
CA LYS A 50 -17.73 -5.20 15.89
C LYS A 50 -17.17 -4.26 14.83
N VAL A 51 -17.87 -3.15 14.57
CA VAL A 51 -17.35 -2.07 13.71
C VAL A 51 -16.33 -1.29 14.52
N VAL A 52 -15.06 -1.36 14.11
CA VAL A 52 -13.94 -0.65 14.74
C VAL A 52 -13.54 0.58 13.93
N ILE A 53 -13.75 0.51 12.60
CA ILE A 53 -13.42 1.60 11.67
C ILE A 53 -14.69 1.96 10.89
N ASP A 54 -15.17 3.19 11.08
CA ASP A 54 -16.22 3.76 10.23
C ASP A 54 -15.65 4.18 8.87
N ILE A 55 -15.64 3.23 7.94
CA ILE A 55 -15.15 3.45 6.57
C ILE A 55 -15.99 4.53 5.88
N VAL A 56 -17.30 4.56 6.09
CA VAL A 56 -18.22 5.52 5.46
C VAL A 56 -17.91 6.96 5.89
N ALA A 57 -17.65 7.17 7.19
CA ALA A 57 -17.30 8.50 7.69
C ALA A 57 -15.94 8.96 7.14
N ARG A 58 -14.99 8.03 7.05
CA ARG A 58 -13.65 8.28 6.51
C ARG A 58 -13.68 8.66 5.03
N THR A 59 -14.37 7.89 4.18
CA THR A 59 -14.45 8.17 2.74
C THR A 59 -15.12 9.51 2.47
N LYS A 60 -16.19 9.84 3.19
CA LYS A 60 -16.87 11.15 3.08
C LYS A 60 -15.92 12.30 3.44
N ARG A 61 -15.07 12.14 4.45
CA ARG A 61 -14.08 13.14 4.85
C ARG A 61 -12.98 13.32 3.80
N GLU A 62 -12.48 12.21 3.24
CA GLU A 62 -11.48 12.22 2.18
C GLU A 62 -12.03 12.89 0.90
N GLN A 63 -13.24 12.53 0.46
CA GLN A 63 -13.91 13.18 -0.67
C GLN A 63 -14.07 14.70 -0.50
N ARG A 64 -14.33 15.17 0.72
CA ARG A 64 -14.40 16.62 1.00
C ARG A 64 -13.04 17.29 0.86
N ARG A 65 -11.96 16.61 1.25
CA ARG A 65 -10.58 17.13 1.14
C ARG A 65 -10.12 17.15 -0.32
N THR A 66 -10.35 16.08 -1.07
CA THR A 66 -9.97 16.00 -2.49
C THR A 66 -10.69 17.06 -3.30
N LYS A 67 -12.00 17.25 -3.09
CA LYS A 67 -12.78 18.30 -3.77
C LYS A 67 -12.26 19.72 -3.49
N ARG A 68 -11.81 20.01 -2.27
CA ARG A 68 -11.20 21.32 -1.93
C ARG A 68 -9.88 21.50 -2.66
N HIS A 69 -9.03 20.49 -2.62
CA HIS A 69 -7.72 20.51 -3.28
C HIS A 69 -7.85 20.61 -4.82
N GLU A 70 -8.79 19.89 -5.43
CA GLU A 70 -9.09 19.98 -6.86
C GLU A 70 -9.58 21.39 -7.24
N LYS A 71 -10.40 22.02 -6.40
CA LYS A 71 -10.86 23.39 -6.60
C LYS A 71 -9.68 24.39 -6.54
N GLU A 72 -8.82 24.25 -5.54
CA GLU A 72 -7.61 25.07 -5.38
C GLU A 72 -6.65 24.90 -6.58
N LEU A 73 -6.44 23.67 -7.05
CA LEU A 73 -5.63 23.40 -8.23
C LEU A 73 -6.22 24.04 -9.49
N LYS A 74 -7.53 23.95 -9.68
CA LYS A 74 -8.25 24.54 -10.82
C LYS A 74 -8.18 26.07 -10.80
N GLU A 75 -8.31 26.68 -9.63
CA GLU A 75 -8.16 28.14 -9.43
C GLU A 75 -6.72 28.61 -9.66
N SER A 76 -5.73 27.76 -9.37
CA SER A 76 -4.30 28.06 -9.58
C SER A 76 -3.79 27.90 -11.02
N GLY A 77 -4.64 27.47 -11.96
CA GLY A 77 -4.31 27.35 -13.39
C GLY A 77 -3.25 26.29 -13.74
N LYS A 78 -2.92 25.37 -12.81
CA LYS A 78 -1.95 24.30 -13.05
C LYS A 78 -2.62 23.13 -13.76
N GLU A 79 -2.45 23.05 -15.08
CA GLU A 79 -2.83 21.86 -15.85
C GLU A 79 -1.93 20.67 -15.49
N THR A 80 -2.46 19.70 -14.76
CA THR A 80 -1.82 18.40 -14.58
C THR A 80 -1.96 17.59 -15.87
N LYS A 81 -0.90 17.57 -16.69
CA LYS A 81 -0.74 16.59 -17.78
C LYS A 81 -0.79 15.19 -17.17
N GLU A 82 -1.89 14.47 -17.40
CA GLU A 82 -2.03 13.07 -17.00
C GLU A 82 -0.95 12.23 -17.71
N LYS A 83 0.04 11.76 -16.95
CA LYS A 83 0.84 10.60 -17.35
C LYS A 83 -0.07 9.38 -17.21
N VAL A 84 -0.64 8.95 -18.33
CA VAL A 84 -1.29 7.64 -18.45
C VAL A 84 -0.28 6.58 -18.00
N PRO A 85 -0.59 5.71 -17.02
CA PRO A 85 0.27 4.58 -16.73
C PRO A 85 0.11 3.57 -17.88
N GLU A 86 1.07 3.58 -18.81
CA GLU A 86 1.30 2.44 -19.71
C GLU A 86 1.49 1.20 -18.83
N LYS A 87 0.48 0.33 -18.82
CA LYS A 87 0.62 -1.03 -18.29
C LYS A 87 1.45 -1.81 -19.31
N THR A 88 2.70 -2.11 -18.96
CA THR A 88 3.46 -3.27 -19.44
C THR A 88 3.87 -4.12 -18.24
#